data_AF-A0A930ZG39-F1
#
_entry.id   AF-A0A930ZG39-F1
#
_cell.length_a   1.000
_cell.length_b   1.000
_cell.length_c   1.000
_cell.angle_alpha   90.00
_cell.angle_beta   90.00
_cell.angle_gamma   90.00
#
_symmetry.space_group_name_H-M   'P 1'
#
loop_
_entity.id
_entity.type
_entity.pdbx_description
1 polymer ?
#
loop_
_entity_poly.entity_id
_entity_poly.type
_entity_poly.pdbx_seq_one_letter_code
_entity_poly.pdbx_strand_id
1 'polypeptide(L)'
;MGLAMLGAALLVSGGTRPLGATLAVAGPILAAQAVLGGDLLWSARNLLALAALLSAGVGFGVGSLVGFRPLAWPLVVLAAVISVQGAWLVGDTEARSRLRGLLGRLEPWLVLLVLAALVRIPVPLWPEGFALISTVQIGLITLAGLWWGWKAIGSKVLLLAGLAFGVGLIVELVGSRTGLPFGFYSYASAPSPTLWGVPLIVPLGWFALALSAHVLAGGRAWRVGLLMVAWDLGLEALMPAKGYWLWHDSNPLWYGAPPQNFLAWFVVGVVLSRLLGWLAPGLLGNTGFAWAYRLEALFVPAGLVLLGLWPAAIICGLTMNALAWRWNLRIGRKIEPVS
;
A
#
# COMPACT_ATOMS: atom_id res chain seq x y z
N MET A 1 1.16 9.90 5.35
CA MET A 1 1.49 9.15 4.11
C MET A 1 0.59 9.53 2.93
N GLY A 2 -0.76 9.47 3.04
CA GLY A 2 -1.66 9.87 1.93
C GLY A 2 -1.40 11.29 1.37
N LEU A 3 -1.17 12.29 2.24
CA LEU A 3 -0.77 13.64 1.82
C LEU A 3 0.54 13.65 1.02
N ALA A 4 1.52 12.83 1.40
CA ALA A 4 2.81 12.76 0.71
C ALA A 4 2.63 12.24 -0.72
N MET A 5 1.78 11.23 -0.88
CA MET A 5 1.48 10.63 -2.20
C MET A 5 0.64 11.54 -3.07
N LEU A 6 -0.32 12.28 -2.49
CA LEU A 6 -1.02 13.36 -3.18
C LEU A 6 -0.04 14.45 -3.66
N GLY A 7 0.93 14.82 -2.80
CA GLY A 7 1.99 15.74 -3.18
C GLY A 7 2.82 15.25 -4.37
N ALA A 8 3.25 13.99 -4.34
CA ALA A 8 3.96 13.35 -5.44
C ALA A 8 3.13 13.34 -6.74
N ALA A 9 1.84 13.00 -6.66
CA ALA A 9 0.91 13.03 -7.79
C ALA A 9 0.79 14.43 -8.42
N LEU A 10 0.68 15.48 -7.58
CA LEU A 10 0.63 16.87 -8.06
C LEU A 10 1.92 17.32 -8.73
N LEU A 11 3.07 16.83 -8.26
CA LEU A 11 4.37 17.12 -8.87
C LEU A 11 4.51 16.48 -10.25
N VAL A 12 4.07 15.23 -10.41
CA VAL A 12 4.16 14.50 -11.69
C VAL A 12 3.14 14.99 -12.72
N SER A 13 1.92 15.33 -12.28
CA SER A 13 0.84 15.81 -13.16
C SER A 13 1.03 17.23 -13.70
N GLY A 14 2.12 17.91 -13.35
CA GLY A 14 2.34 19.31 -13.73
C GLY A 14 1.39 20.29 -13.02
N GLY A 15 0.72 19.85 -11.95
CA GLY A 15 -0.14 20.69 -11.11
C GLY A 15 0.63 21.79 -10.38
N THR A 16 0.00 22.40 -9.38
CA THR A 16 0.63 23.46 -8.57
C THR A 16 1.88 22.95 -7.85
N ARG A 17 3.05 23.07 -8.49
CA ARG A 17 4.36 22.60 -7.99
C ARG A 17 4.64 22.97 -6.52
N PRO A 18 4.32 24.19 -6.03
CA PRO A 18 4.52 24.53 -4.63
C PRO A 18 3.67 23.69 -3.68
N LEU A 19 2.39 23.48 -3.99
CA LEU A 19 1.50 22.65 -3.18
C LEU A 19 1.95 21.18 -3.19
N GLY A 20 2.34 20.67 -4.36
CA GLY A 20 2.84 19.31 -4.51
C GLY A 20 4.08 19.06 -3.62
N ALA A 21 5.06 19.97 -3.67
CA ALA A 21 6.26 19.90 -2.85
C ALA A 21 5.95 19.99 -1.35
N THR A 22 5.11 20.95 -0.94
CA THR A 22 4.69 21.10 0.47
C THR A 22 4.02 19.83 0.99
N LEU A 23 3.07 19.26 0.25
CA LEU A 23 2.37 18.04 0.67
C LEU A 23 3.29 16.81 0.72
N ALA A 24 4.22 16.68 -0.23
CA ALA A 24 5.22 15.61 -0.28
C ALA A 24 6.11 15.60 0.97
N VAL A 25 6.56 16.78 1.41
CA VAL A 25 7.43 16.94 2.59
C VAL A 25 6.64 16.89 3.90
N ALA A 26 5.49 17.57 3.96
CA ALA A 26 4.70 17.65 5.19
C ALA A 26 4.07 16.32 5.59
N GLY A 27 3.66 15.50 4.62
CA GLY A 27 2.88 14.28 4.87
C GLY A 27 3.53 13.26 5.82
N PRO A 28 4.82 12.91 5.69
CA PRO A 28 5.52 12.01 6.61
C PRO A 28 5.79 12.67 7.96
N ILE A 29 6.10 13.98 7.97
CA ILE A 29 6.43 14.73 9.18
C ILE A 29 5.18 14.86 10.07
N LEU A 30 4.04 15.25 9.50
CA LEU A 30 2.75 15.29 10.21
C LEU A 30 2.37 13.93 10.81
N ALA A 31 2.66 12.83 10.10
CA ALA A 31 2.43 11.48 10.63
C ALA A 31 3.35 11.18 11.83
N ALA A 32 4.62 11.53 11.75
CA ALA A 32 5.55 11.39 12.87
C ALA A 32 5.12 12.26 14.08
N GLN A 33 4.70 13.50 13.84
CA GLN A 33 4.22 14.42 14.86
C GLN A 33 2.99 13.87 15.59
N ALA A 34 2.02 13.31 14.84
CA ALA A 34 0.81 12.73 15.40
C ALA A 34 1.08 11.54 16.32
N VAL A 35 2.15 10.78 16.06
CA VAL A 35 2.51 9.59 16.84
C VAL A 35 3.44 9.92 18.02
N LEU A 36 4.37 10.86 17.83
CA LEU A 36 5.46 11.08 18.78
C LEU A 36 5.18 12.19 19.80
N GLY A 37 4.36 13.19 19.51
CA GLY A 37 4.31 14.31 20.46
C GLY A 37 3.43 15.49 20.12
N GLY A 38 2.16 15.30 19.75
CA GLY A 38 1.22 16.42 19.63
C GLY A 38 1.13 17.28 20.91
N ASP A 39 1.20 16.64 22.07
CA ASP A 39 1.30 17.27 23.39
C ASP A 39 2.64 17.99 23.61
N LEU A 40 3.75 17.38 23.21
CA LEU A 40 5.10 17.97 23.30
C LEU A 40 5.20 19.23 22.42
N LEU A 41 4.70 19.16 21.19
CA LEU A 41 4.63 20.31 20.28
C LEU A 41 3.75 21.43 20.86
N TRP A 42 2.64 21.08 21.49
CA TRP A 42 1.75 22.06 22.13
C TRP A 42 2.41 22.75 23.32
N SER A 43 3.24 22.03 24.09
CA SER A 43 4.00 22.60 25.22
C SER A 43 5.05 23.61 24.75
N ALA A 44 5.70 23.35 23.60
CA ALA A 44 6.74 24.20 23.02
C ALA A 44 6.21 25.21 21.98
N ARG A 45 4.89 25.39 21.88
CA ARG A 45 4.23 26.11 20.77
C ARG A 45 4.74 27.54 20.54
N ASN A 46 5.05 28.30 21.60
CA ASN A 46 5.50 29.69 21.45
C ASN A 46 6.92 29.76 20.87
N LEU A 47 7.82 28.89 21.34
CA LEU A 47 9.19 28.79 20.83
C LEU A 47 9.19 28.32 19.36
N LEU A 48 8.38 27.30 19.06
CA LEU A 48 8.24 26.75 17.71
C LEU A 48 7.57 27.74 16.75
N ALA A 49 6.58 28.51 17.21
CA ALA A 49 5.96 29.57 16.43
C ALA A 49 6.96 30.70 16.10
N LEU A 50 7.79 31.10 17.05
CA LEU A 50 8.85 32.10 16.80
C LEU A 50 9.91 31.57 15.83
N ALA A 51 10.40 30.36 16.02
CA ALA A 51 11.36 29.73 15.12
C ALA A 51 10.80 29.57 13.69
N ALA A 52 9.52 29.24 13.58
CA ALA A 52 8.80 29.18 12.31
C ALA A 52 8.67 30.55 11.65
N LEU A 53 8.31 31.59 12.40
CA LEU A 53 8.19 32.97 11.88
C LEU A 53 9.54 33.51 11.39
N LEU A 54 10.62 33.24 12.13
CA LEU A 54 11.98 33.62 11.72
C LEU A 54 12.40 32.87 10.45
N SER A 55 12.17 31.55 10.40
CA SER A 55 12.47 30.73 9.21
C SER A 55 11.66 31.18 7.99
N ALA A 56 10.40 31.53 8.20
CA ALA A 56 9.52 32.10 7.18
C ALA A 56 10.01 33.45 6.67
N GLY A 57 10.44 34.35 7.57
CA GLY A 57 10.98 35.66 7.23
C GLY A 57 12.27 35.56 6.41
N VAL A 58 13.20 34.69 6.81
CA VAL A 58 14.41 34.40 6.04
C VAL A 58 14.07 33.81 4.67
N GLY A 59 13.16 32.83 4.63
CA GLY A 59 12.67 32.24 3.39
C GLY A 59 12.09 33.28 2.44
N PHE A 60 11.25 34.19 2.96
CA PHE A 60 10.65 35.30 2.21
C PHE A 60 11.72 36.24 1.63
N GLY A 61 12.68 36.66 2.47
CA GLY A 61 13.80 37.50 2.02
C GLY A 61 14.58 36.86 0.87
N VAL A 62 14.99 35.60 1.04
CA VAL A 62 15.75 34.87 0.01
C VAL A 62 14.95 34.68 -1.28
N GLY A 63 13.71 34.18 -1.24
CA GLY A 63 12.97 33.95 -2.49
C GLY A 63 12.45 35.22 -3.14
N SER A 64 12.32 36.34 -2.41
CA SER A 64 12.07 37.65 -3.03
C SER A 64 13.24 38.11 -3.90
N LEU A 65 14.48 37.79 -3.52
CA LEU A 65 15.69 38.04 -4.31
C LEU A 65 15.83 37.10 -5.52
N VAL A 66 15.25 35.90 -5.45
CA VAL A 66 15.32 34.86 -6.49
C VAL A 66 14.08 34.86 -7.42
N GLY A 67 13.15 35.82 -7.25
CA GLY A 67 11.99 35.99 -8.14
C GLY A 67 10.86 34.96 -7.94
N PHE A 68 10.68 34.45 -6.73
CA PHE A 68 9.62 33.47 -6.42
C PHE A 68 8.21 34.10 -6.45
N ARG A 69 7.20 33.32 -6.89
CA ARG A 69 5.81 33.81 -7.00
C ARG A 69 5.17 34.07 -5.62
N PRO A 70 4.49 35.21 -5.39
CA PRO A 70 3.92 35.57 -4.08
C PRO A 70 2.91 34.57 -3.50
N LEU A 71 2.13 33.91 -4.37
CA LEU A 71 1.10 32.94 -3.99
C LEU A 71 1.66 31.62 -3.41
N ALA A 72 2.97 31.35 -3.57
CA ALA A 72 3.61 30.16 -3.02
C ALA A 72 4.03 30.32 -1.55
N TRP A 73 4.12 31.56 -1.04
CA TRP A 73 4.69 31.85 0.28
C TRP A 73 3.97 31.19 1.45
N PRO A 74 2.63 31.21 1.54
CA PRO A 74 1.95 30.53 2.65
C PRO A 74 2.27 29.04 2.74
N LEU A 75 2.44 28.37 1.59
CA LEU A 75 2.75 26.94 1.51
C LEU A 75 4.20 26.63 1.91
N VAL A 76 5.12 27.53 1.58
CA VAL A 76 6.53 27.46 1.99
C VAL A 76 6.67 27.66 3.50
N VAL A 77 5.98 28.66 4.04
CA VAL A 77 5.95 28.92 5.49
C VAL A 77 5.38 27.71 6.23
N LEU A 78 4.26 27.15 5.75
CA LEU A 78 3.67 25.95 6.36
C LEU A 78 4.62 24.76 6.33
N ALA A 79 5.29 24.50 5.20
CA ALA A 79 6.27 23.42 5.08
C ALA A 79 7.46 23.62 6.06
N ALA A 80 7.94 24.86 6.19
CA ALA A 80 9.03 25.20 7.11
C ALA A 80 8.61 24.99 8.57
N VAL A 81 7.42 25.44 8.98
CA VAL A 81 6.87 25.24 10.32
C VAL A 81 6.83 23.75 10.66
N ILE A 82 6.24 22.94 9.78
CA ILE A 82 6.11 21.49 9.98
C ILE A 82 7.50 20.84 10.07
N SER A 83 8.43 21.25 9.21
CA SER A 83 9.80 20.71 9.20
C SER A 83 10.58 21.05 10.48
N VAL A 84 10.48 22.28 10.97
CA VAL A 84 11.10 22.71 12.23
C VAL A 84 10.53 21.92 13.42
N GLN A 85 9.21 21.76 13.48
CA GLN A 85 8.56 20.94 14.50
C GLN A 85 9.01 19.47 14.45
N GLY A 86 9.15 18.91 13.25
CA GLY A 86 9.67 17.55 13.05
C GLY A 86 11.12 17.40 13.52
N ALA A 87 11.99 18.35 13.15
CA ALA A 87 13.38 18.37 13.58
C ALA A 87 13.53 18.52 15.11
N TRP A 88 12.69 19.36 15.72
CA TRP A 88 12.65 19.52 17.17
C TRP A 88 12.27 18.22 17.90
N LEU A 89 11.26 17.48 17.40
CA LEU A 89 10.89 16.17 17.96
C LEU A 89 12.02 15.14 17.90
N VAL A 90 12.88 15.20 16.88
CA VAL A 90 14.08 14.33 16.81
C VAL A 90 15.08 14.71 17.90
N GLY A 91 15.12 15.98 18.32
CA GLY A 91 15.95 16.48 19.42
C GLY A 91 15.42 16.11 20.81
N ASP A 92 14.11 15.97 20.97
CA ASP A 92 13.45 15.82 22.25
C ASP A 92 13.63 14.43 22.88
N THR A 93 13.91 14.40 24.19
CA THR A 93 14.24 13.17 24.92
C THR A 93 13.01 12.28 25.15
N GLU A 94 11.85 12.88 25.41
CA GLU A 94 10.58 12.18 25.62
C GLU A 94 10.07 11.60 24.30
N ALA A 95 10.12 12.37 23.21
CA ALA A 95 9.80 11.89 21.87
C ALA A 95 10.70 10.70 21.46
N ARG A 96 12.01 10.74 21.76
CA ARG A 96 12.92 9.60 21.54
C ARG A 96 12.58 8.40 22.43
N SER A 97 12.13 8.63 23.66
CA SER A 97 11.67 7.57 24.56
C SER A 97 10.45 6.85 23.97
N ARG A 98 9.45 7.63 23.53
CA ARG A 98 8.25 7.12 22.85
C ARG A 98 8.60 6.34 21.58
N LEU A 99 9.51 6.88 20.76
CA LEU A 99 9.99 6.19 19.56
C LEU A 99 10.64 4.84 19.91
N ARG A 100 11.54 4.80 20.90
CA ARG A 100 12.15 3.55 21.37
C ARG A 100 11.12 2.55 21.89
N GLY A 101 10.12 3.03 22.64
CA GLY A 101 9.00 2.20 23.11
C GLY A 101 8.17 1.61 21.97
N LEU A 102 7.93 2.38 20.90
CA LEU A 102 7.26 1.89 19.69
C LEU A 102 8.12 0.87 18.93
N LEU A 103 9.41 1.16 18.73
CA LEU A 103 10.36 0.25 18.08
C LEU A 103 10.47 -1.08 18.83
N GLY A 104 10.43 -1.06 20.17
CA GLY A 104 10.45 -2.27 21.00
C GLY A 104 9.19 -3.14 20.88
N ARG A 105 8.09 -2.60 20.31
CA ARG A 105 6.84 -3.33 20.04
C ARG A 105 6.71 -3.73 18.57
N LEU A 106 7.68 -3.40 17.72
CA LEU A 106 7.64 -3.79 16.32
C LEU A 106 7.91 -5.27 16.18
N GLU A 107 6.89 -5.98 15.72
CA GLU A 107 7.02 -7.35 15.30
C GLU A 107 7.92 -7.47 14.06
N PRO A 108 8.85 -8.44 13.99
CA PRO A 108 9.79 -8.55 12.87
C PRO A 108 9.14 -8.64 11.48
N TRP A 109 7.97 -9.26 11.36
CA TRP A 109 7.24 -9.35 10.08
C TRP A 109 6.76 -7.97 9.58
N LEU A 110 6.58 -6.98 10.46
CA LEU A 110 6.27 -5.60 10.05
C LEU A 110 7.46 -4.95 9.33
N VAL A 111 8.69 -5.31 9.70
CA VAL A 111 9.89 -4.81 9.00
C VAL A 111 9.86 -5.25 7.55
N LEU A 112 9.44 -6.49 7.26
CA LEU A 112 9.29 -6.97 5.90
C LEU A 112 8.21 -6.19 5.12
N LEU A 113 7.09 -5.84 5.76
CA LEU A 113 6.09 -4.96 5.12
C LEU A 113 6.59 -3.54 4.88
N VAL A 114 7.39 -2.99 5.81
CA VAL A 114 8.04 -1.69 5.62
C VAL A 114 9.01 -1.75 4.45
N LEU A 115 9.84 -2.79 4.37
CA LEU A 115 10.74 -2.99 3.23
C LEU A 115 9.97 -3.16 1.91
N ALA A 116 8.84 -3.88 1.93
CA ALA A 116 7.94 -4.00 0.78
C ALA A 116 7.36 -2.64 0.35
N ALA A 117 7.12 -1.71 1.27
CA ALA A 117 6.74 -0.34 0.93
C ALA A 117 7.92 0.46 0.37
N LEU A 118 9.11 0.34 0.97
CA LEU A 118 10.30 1.10 0.59
C LEU A 118 10.84 0.70 -0.79
N VAL A 119 10.76 -0.58 -1.18
CA VAL A 119 11.23 -1.04 -2.49
C VAL A 119 10.46 -0.41 -3.66
N ARG A 120 9.29 0.20 -3.41
CA ARG A 120 8.52 0.93 -4.43
C ARG A 120 9.05 2.34 -4.71
N ILE A 121 9.85 2.93 -3.80
CA ILE A 121 10.35 4.29 -3.94
C ILE A 121 11.15 4.50 -5.25
N PRO A 122 12.02 3.56 -5.67
CA PRO A 122 12.77 3.71 -6.92
C PRO A 122 11.93 3.57 -8.20
N VAL A 123 10.66 3.10 -8.16
CA VAL A 123 9.88 2.81 -9.38
C VAL A 123 9.81 3.99 -10.36
N PRO A 124 9.56 5.24 -9.93
CA PRO A 124 9.57 6.38 -10.85
C PRO A 124 10.96 6.76 -11.38
N LEU A 125 12.01 6.38 -10.64
CA LEU A 125 13.41 6.69 -10.96
C LEU A 125 14.07 5.61 -11.83
N TRP A 126 13.54 4.38 -11.79
CA TRP A 126 14.02 3.23 -12.54
C TRP A 126 12.85 2.41 -13.12
N PRO A 127 12.18 2.92 -14.17
CA PRO A 127 11.01 2.25 -14.77
C PRO A 127 11.31 0.85 -15.31
N GLU A 128 12.52 0.62 -15.83
CA GLU A 128 12.96 -0.66 -16.38
C GLU A 128 13.07 -1.73 -15.28
N GLY A 129 13.34 -1.31 -14.03
CA GLY A 129 13.42 -2.18 -12.85
C GLY A 129 12.06 -2.57 -12.27
N PHE A 130 10.94 -2.07 -12.81
CA PHE A 130 9.59 -2.28 -12.25
C PHE A 130 9.24 -3.76 -12.04
N ALA A 131 9.62 -4.63 -12.99
CA ALA A 131 9.45 -6.08 -12.92
C ALA A 131 10.11 -6.71 -11.68
N LEU A 132 11.40 -6.41 -11.48
CA LEU A 132 12.19 -6.91 -10.37
C LEU A 132 11.67 -6.34 -9.04
N ILE A 133 11.43 -5.03 -9.01
CA ILE A 133 10.90 -4.34 -7.83
C ILE A 133 9.58 -4.97 -7.39
N SER A 134 8.63 -5.17 -8.31
CA SER A 134 7.32 -5.77 -8.01
C SER A 134 7.45 -7.20 -7.49
N THR A 135 8.39 -7.98 -8.05
CA THR A 135 8.64 -9.36 -7.62
C THR A 135 9.25 -9.42 -6.22
N VAL A 136 10.26 -8.58 -5.95
CA VAL A 136 10.85 -8.45 -4.61
C VAL A 136 9.79 -7.99 -3.61
N GLN A 137 8.96 -7.03 -4.01
CA GLN A 137 7.89 -6.51 -3.18
C GLN A 137 6.87 -7.58 -2.77
N ILE A 138 6.34 -8.37 -3.72
CA ILE A 138 5.40 -9.44 -3.38
C ILE A 138 6.08 -10.55 -2.57
N GLY A 139 7.37 -10.81 -2.84
CA GLY A 139 8.17 -11.76 -2.08
C GLY A 139 8.27 -11.35 -0.62
N LEU A 140 8.56 -10.07 -0.36
CA LEU A 140 8.60 -9.51 0.99
C LEU A 140 7.23 -9.58 1.70
N ILE A 141 6.12 -9.29 1.01
CA ILE A 141 4.77 -9.44 1.58
C ILE A 141 4.46 -10.91 1.87
N THR A 142 4.86 -11.82 0.98
CA THR A 142 4.68 -13.27 1.17
C THR A 142 5.45 -13.76 2.38
N LEU A 143 6.72 -13.38 2.52
CA LEU A 143 7.55 -13.70 3.69
C LEU A 143 6.97 -13.10 4.98
N ALA A 144 6.47 -11.87 4.93
CA ALA A 144 5.77 -11.25 6.04
C ALA A 144 4.51 -12.04 6.44
N GLY A 145 3.73 -12.49 5.46
CA GLY A 145 2.53 -13.31 5.67
C GLY A 145 2.84 -14.69 6.24
N LEU A 146 3.91 -15.33 5.76
CA LEU A 146 4.41 -16.60 6.30
C LEU A 146 4.85 -16.45 7.76
N TRP A 147 5.63 -15.41 8.09
CA TRP A 147 6.08 -15.19 9.46
C TRP A 147 4.90 -14.85 10.39
N TRP A 148 4.06 -13.91 9.98
CA TRP A 148 2.86 -13.55 10.75
C TRP A 148 1.95 -14.77 10.96
N GLY A 149 1.68 -15.55 9.91
CA GLY A 149 0.86 -16.75 9.98
C GLY A 149 1.52 -17.86 10.81
N TRP A 150 2.84 -18.00 10.79
CA TRP A 150 3.56 -18.95 11.65
C TRP A 150 3.32 -18.66 13.13
N LYS A 151 3.31 -17.37 13.52
CA LYS A 151 2.96 -16.98 14.90
C LYS A 151 1.50 -17.28 15.25
N ALA A 152 0.58 -17.20 14.28
CA ALA A 152 -0.84 -17.43 14.51
C ALA A 152 -1.23 -18.92 14.54
N ILE A 153 -0.65 -19.74 13.65
CA ILE A 153 -1.10 -21.12 13.38
C ILE A 153 0.04 -22.13 13.20
N GLY A 154 1.29 -21.75 13.46
CA GLY A 154 2.47 -22.62 13.31
C GLY A 154 2.74 -23.04 11.87
N SER A 155 3.29 -24.24 11.69
CA SER A 155 3.68 -24.80 10.39
C SER A 155 2.52 -24.98 9.40
N LYS A 156 1.26 -24.97 9.87
CA LYS A 156 0.08 -24.99 8.99
C LYS A 156 0.07 -23.84 7.98
N VAL A 157 0.72 -22.71 8.29
CA VAL A 157 0.85 -21.60 7.33
C VAL A 157 1.55 -22.02 6.04
N LEU A 158 2.52 -22.94 6.10
CA LEU A 158 3.25 -23.42 4.92
C LEU A 158 2.33 -24.23 4.00
N LEU A 159 1.46 -25.06 4.58
CA LEU A 159 0.43 -25.80 3.82
C LEU A 159 -0.54 -24.82 3.14
N LEU A 160 -1.04 -23.82 3.87
CA LEU A 160 -1.97 -22.83 3.30
C LEU A 160 -1.32 -22.00 2.20
N ALA A 161 -0.05 -21.63 2.37
CA ALA A 161 0.74 -20.95 1.36
C ALA A 161 0.91 -21.83 0.12
N GLY A 162 1.29 -23.09 0.29
CA GLY A 162 1.40 -24.05 -0.80
C GLY A 162 0.07 -24.27 -1.54
N LEU A 163 -1.05 -24.35 -0.81
CA LEU A 163 -2.38 -24.48 -1.41
C LEU A 163 -2.79 -23.24 -2.19
N ALA A 164 -2.64 -22.04 -1.62
CA ALA A 164 -3.00 -20.80 -2.30
C ALA A 164 -2.10 -20.53 -3.52
N PHE A 165 -0.80 -20.80 -3.38
CA PHE A 165 0.17 -20.76 -4.47
C PHE A 165 -0.20 -21.75 -5.58
N GLY A 166 -0.51 -23.00 -5.21
CA GLY A 166 -0.85 -24.06 -6.16
C GLY A 166 -2.15 -23.79 -6.90
N VAL A 167 -3.20 -23.40 -6.17
CA VAL A 167 -4.49 -22.99 -6.78
C VAL A 167 -4.27 -21.83 -7.74
N GLY A 168 -3.57 -20.78 -7.30
CA GLY A 168 -3.22 -19.63 -8.14
C GLY A 168 -2.47 -20.04 -9.41
N LEU A 169 -1.39 -20.82 -9.27
CA LEU A 169 -0.61 -21.28 -10.41
C LEU A 169 -1.45 -22.14 -11.38
N ILE A 170 -2.30 -23.03 -10.87
CA ILE A 170 -3.16 -23.88 -11.70
C ILE A 170 -4.17 -23.04 -12.47
N VAL A 171 -4.88 -22.11 -11.82
CA VAL A 171 -5.88 -21.29 -12.53
C VAL A 171 -5.24 -20.38 -13.58
N GLU A 172 -4.04 -19.88 -13.35
CA GLU A 172 -3.29 -19.07 -14.33
C GLU A 172 -2.75 -19.90 -15.49
N LEU A 173 -2.27 -21.12 -15.23
CA LEU A 173 -1.83 -22.03 -16.29
C LEU A 173 -2.98 -22.48 -17.18
N VAL A 174 -4.15 -22.77 -16.58
CA VAL A 174 -5.35 -23.11 -17.33
C VAL A 174 -5.88 -21.88 -18.07
N GLY A 175 -5.92 -20.72 -17.41
CA GLY A 175 -6.36 -19.44 -17.97
C GLY A 175 -5.58 -19.02 -19.20
N SER A 176 -4.26 -18.90 -19.06
CA SER A 176 -3.37 -18.47 -20.14
C SER A 176 -3.33 -19.42 -21.36
N ARG A 177 -3.77 -20.68 -21.22
CA ARG A 177 -3.80 -21.66 -22.31
C ARG A 177 -5.17 -21.86 -22.95
N THR A 178 -6.24 -21.77 -22.15
CA THR A 178 -7.59 -22.16 -22.57
C THR A 178 -8.55 -20.98 -22.68
N GLY A 179 -8.18 -19.84 -22.09
CA GLY A 179 -9.09 -18.72 -21.91
C GLY A 179 -10.00 -18.83 -20.68
N LEU A 180 -10.05 -19.97 -19.99
CA LEU A 180 -10.88 -20.18 -18.80
C LEU A 180 -10.00 -20.23 -17.53
N PRO A 181 -10.34 -19.51 -16.45
CA PRO A 181 -11.59 -18.79 -16.21
C PRO A 181 -11.54 -17.29 -16.57
N PHE A 182 -10.38 -16.74 -16.91
CA PHE A 182 -10.16 -15.28 -16.95
C PHE A 182 -10.52 -14.60 -18.27
N GLY A 183 -10.44 -15.32 -19.39
CA GLY A 183 -10.44 -14.79 -20.75
C GLY A 183 -9.19 -15.17 -21.52
N PHE A 184 -9.21 -14.89 -22.82
CA PHE A 184 -8.06 -15.09 -23.69
C PHE A 184 -7.06 -13.95 -23.47
N TYR A 185 -5.97 -14.28 -22.79
CA TYR A 185 -4.83 -13.40 -22.62
C TYR A 185 -3.52 -14.16 -22.82
N SER A 186 -2.45 -13.42 -23.08
CA SER A 186 -1.09 -13.96 -23.12
C SER A 186 -0.19 -13.15 -22.21
N TYR A 187 0.61 -13.83 -21.38
CA TYR A 187 1.77 -13.20 -20.76
C TYR A 187 2.76 -12.85 -21.87
N ALA A 188 3.04 -11.56 -22.02
CA ALA A 188 3.94 -11.03 -23.04
C ALA A 188 5.32 -10.75 -22.41
N SER A 189 5.68 -9.49 -22.17
CA SER A 189 6.94 -9.12 -21.51
C SER A 189 6.89 -9.29 -19.99
N ALA A 190 6.15 -10.28 -19.51
CA ALA A 190 5.86 -10.48 -18.11
C ALA A 190 7.16 -10.71 -17.29
N PRO A 191 7.21 -10.23 -16.04
CA PRO A 191 8.42 -10.23 -15.23
C PRO A 191 8.89 -11.66 -14.92
N SER A 192 10.16 -11.95 -15.21
CA SER A 192 10.84 -13.16 -14.73
C SER A 192 11.10 -13.08 -13.22
N PRO A 193 11.22 -14.22 -12.52
CA PRO A 193 11.18 -15.60 -13.04
C PRO A 193 9.76 -16.10 -13.33
N THR A 194 9.63 -17.06 -14.24
CA THR A 194 8.35 -17.70 -14.61
C THR A 194 8.33 -19.19 -14.26
N LEU A 195 7.13 -19.72 -14.04
CA LEU A 195 6.84 -21.13 -13.79
C LEU A 195 5.90 -21.62 -14.89
N TRP A 196 6.41 -22.41 -15.82
CA TRP A 196 5.67 -22.91 -16.99
C TRP A 196 4.95 -21.80 -17.79
N GLY A 197 5.56 -20.61 -17.85
CA GLY A 197 5.04 -19.43 -18.54
C GLY A 197 4.27 -18.44 -17.64
N VAL A 198 3.92 -18.82 -16.41
CA VAL A 198 3.25 -17.93 -15.45
C VAL A 198 4.29 -17.19 -14.60
N PRO A 199 4.28 -15.85 -14.51
CA PRO A 199 5.23 -15.10 -13.68
C PRO A 199 5.11 -15.48 -12.20
N LEU A 200 6.23 -15.75 -11.52
CA LEU A 200 6.27 -16.21 -10.13
C LEU A 200 5.58 -15.23 -9.16
N ILE A 201 5.60 -13.94 -9.48
CA ILE A 201 4.90 -12.88 -8.74
C ILE A 201 3.40 -13.18 -8.58
N VAL A 202 2.77 -13.82 -9.56
CA VAL A 202 1.33 -14.07 -9.58
C VAL A 202 0.89 -15.10 -8.52
N PRO A 203 1.42 -16.36 -8.50
CA PRO A 203 1.04 -17.33 -7.47
C PRO A 203 1.50 -16.93 -6.05
N LEU A 204 2.59 -16.16 -5.91
CA LEU A 204 2.94 -15.53 -4.63
C LEU A 204 1.87 -14.52 -4.19
N GLY A 205 1.40 -13.69 -5.13
CA GLY A 205 0.32 -12.73 -4.93
C GLY A 205 -0.99 -13.38 -4.49
N TRP A 206 -1.35 -14.52 -5.10
CA TRP A 206 -2.54 -15.29 -4.70
C TRP A 206 -2.53 -15.67 -3.22
N PHE A 207 -1.39 -16.07 -2.66
CA PHE A 207 -1.28 -16.32 -1.22
C PHE A 207 -1.30 -15.03 -0.39
N ALA A 208 -0.38 -14.10 -0.68
CA ALA A 208 -0.19 -12.90 0.13
C ALA A 208 -1.45 -12.02 0.21
N LEU A 209 -2.10 -11.84 -0.94
CA LEU A 209 -3.28 -11.00 -1.04
C LEU A 209 -4.52 -11.70 -0.47
N ALA A 210 -4.74 -12.99 -0.77
CA ALA A 210 -5.88 -13.72 -0.20
C ALA A 210 -5.78 -13.80 1.33
N LEU A 211 -4.58 -14.01 1.89
CA LEU A 211 -4.37 -14.03 3.34
C LEU A 211 -4.68 -12.66 3.97
N SER A 212 -4.10 -11.59 3.43
CA SER A 212 -4.32 -10.24 3.97
C SER A 212 -5.79 -9.80 3.81
N ALA A 213 -6.44 -10.13 2.70
CA ALA A 213 -7.86 -9.90 2.46
C ALA A 213 -8.75 -10.75 3.39
N HIS A 214 -8.41 -12.01 3.66
CA HIS A 214 -9.14 -12.88 4.58
C HIS A 214 -9.16 -12.33 6.00
N VAL A 215 -8.00 -11.90 6.48
CA VAL A 215 -7.86 -11.29 7.81
C VAL A 215 -8.58 -9.94 7.87
N LEU A 216 -8.43 -9.09 6.84
CA LEU A 216 -9.14 -7.81 6.71
C LEU A 216 -10.66 -7.99 6.69
N ALA A 217 -11.13 -9.01 5.97
CA ALA A 217 -12.53 -9.36 5.87
C ALA A 217 -13.08 -10.05 7.12
N GLY A 218 -12.26 -10.37 8.13
CA GLY A 218 -12.70 -11.15 9.29
C GLY A 218 -13.27 -12.52 8.89
N GLY A 219 -12.65 -13.18 7.91
CA GLY A 219 -13.03 -14.52 7.44
C GLY A 219 -14.28 -14.60 6.56
N ARG A 220 -14.94 -13.47 6.25
CA ARG A 220 -16.13 -13.46 5.40
C ARG A 220 -15.75 -13.64 3.93
N ALA A 221 -15.85 -14.87 3.42
CA ALA A 221 -15.38 -15.24 2.09
C ALA A 221 -15.90 -14.34 0.94
N TRP A 222 -17.18 -13.97 0.94
CA TRP A 222 -17.74 -13.07 -0.08
C TRP A 222 -17.07 -11.69 -0.10
N ARG A 223 -16.63 -11.17 1.06
CA ARG A 223 -15.87 -9.91 1.12
C ARG A 223 -14.46 -10.07 0.61
N VAL A 224 -13.85 -11.25 0.82
CA VAL A 224 -12.53 -11.54 0.23
C VAL A 224 -12.63 -11.53 -1.28
N GLY A 225 -13.66 -12.15 -1.87
CA GLY A 225 -13.92 -12.07 -3.30
C GLY A 225 -13.99 -10.62 -3.79
N LEU A 226 -14.74 -9.74 -3.11
CA LEU A 226 -14.79 -8.31 -3.46
C LEU A 226 -13.45 -7.59 -3.32
N LEU A 227 -12.68 -7.88 -2.26
CA LEU A 227 -11.35 -7.31 -2.04
C LEU A 227 -10.35 -7.77 -3.12
N MET A 228 -10.44 -9.02 -3.57
CA MET A 228 -9.62 -9.56 -4.66
C MET A 228 -9.94 -8.83 -5.96
N VAL A 229 -11.23 -8.69 -6.31
CA VAL A 229 -11.66 -7.93 -7.49
C VAL A 229 -11.23 -6.47 -7.42
N ALA A 230 -11.36 -5.83 -6.26
CA ALA A 230 -10.97 -4.42 -6.11
C ALA A 230 -9.47 -4.19 -6.36
N TRP A 231 -8.61 -5.13 -5.95
CA TRP A 231 -7.18 -5.06 -6.28
C TRP A 231 -6.92 -5.36 -7.76
N ASP A 232 -7.63 -6.34 -8.31
CA ASP A 232 -7.54 -6.73 -9.73
C ASP A 232 -7.90 -5.58 -10.68
N LEU A 233 -8.89 -4.74 -10.35
CA LEU A 233 -9.19 -3.51 -11.12
C LEU A 233 -7.96 -2.61 -11.32
N GLY A 234 -7.04 -2.60 -10.34
CA GLY A 234 -5.78 -1.88 -10.46
C GLY A 234 -4.75 -2.60 -11.33
N LEU A 235 -4.63 -3.92 -11.17
CA LEU A 235 -3.73 -4.73 -11.99
C LEU A 235 -4.10 -4.70 -13.48
N GLU A 236 -5.39 -4.81 -13.79
CA GLU A 236 -5.85 -4.83 -15.18
C GLU A 236 -5.64 -3.51 -15.91
N ALA A 237 -5.50 -2.40 -15.18
CA ALA A 237 -5.04 -1.15 -15.79
C ALA A 237 -3.51 -1.09 -15.88
N LEU A 238 -2.80 -1.59 -14.86
CA LEU A 238 -1.36 -1.44 -14.70
C LEU A 238 -0.55 -2.36 -15.62
N MET A 239 -0.90 -3.64 -15.69
CA MET A 239 -0.11 -4.68 -16.34
C MET A 239 -0.21 -4.61 -17.87
N PRO A 240 -1.40 -4.41 -18.49
CA PRO A 240 -1.50 -4.13 -19.92
C PRO A 240 -0.78 -2.84 -20.33
N ALA A 241 -0.86 -1.78 -19.52
CA ALA A 241 -0.16 -0.53 -19.80
C ALA A 241 1.38 -0.68 -19.78
N LYS A 242 1.90 -1.70 -19.10
CA LYS A 242 3.32 -2.09 -19.12
C LYS A 242 3.65 -3.17 -20.16
N GLY A 243 2.65 -3.67 -20.90
CA GLY A 243 2.81 -4.73 -21.89
C GLY A 243 3.08 -6.11 -21.29
N TYR A 244 2.86 -6.30 -19.98
CA TYR A 244 3.17 -7.56 -19.30
C TYR A 244 2.18 -8.67 -19.62
N TRP A 245 0.92 -8.32 -19.83
CA TRP A 245 -0.03 -9.21 -20.48
C TRP A 245 -0.88 -8.45 -21.49
N LEU A 246 -1.34 -9.20 -22.48
CA LEU A 246 -2.18 -8.68 -23.57
C LEU A 246 -3.49 -9.46 -23.57
N TRP A 247 -4.60 -8.73 -23.56
CA TRP A 247 -5.94 -9.27 -23.70
C TRP A 247 -6.29 -9.43 -25.19
N HIS A 248 -6.88 -10.56 -25.54
CA HIS A 248 -7.29 -10.94 -26.90
C HIS A 248 -8.81 -11.17 -27.03
N ASP A 249 -9.57 -10.94 -25.95
CA ASP A 249 -11.01 -11.13 -25.95
C ASP A 249 -11.74 -10.13 -26.85
N SER A 250 -12.81 -10.62 -27.50
CA SER A 250 -13.65 -9.83 -28.40
C SER A 250 -14.60 -8.86 -27.68
N ASN A 251 -14.85 -9.08 -26.38
CA ASN A 251 -15.77 -8.28 -25.56
C ASN A 251 -15.06 -7.75 -24.29
N PRO A 252 -14.11 -6.81 -24.43
CA PRO A 252 -13.41 -6.23 -23.29
C PRO A 252 -14.34 -5.34 -22.45
N LEU A 253 -14.13 -5.31 -21.13
CA LEU A 253 -14.85 -4.44 -20.20
C LEU A 253 -13.94 -3.35 -19.63
N TRP A 254 -12.78 -3.73 -19.09
CA TRP A 254 -11.93 -2.84 -18.30
C TRP A 254 -10.46 -3.01 -18.70
N TYR A 255 -9.89 -2.01 -19.38
CA TYR A 255 -8.50 -2.03 -19.87
C TYR A 255 -8.13 -3.30 -20.67
N GLY A 256 -9.11 -3.85 -21.39
CA GLY A 256 -8.97 -5.08 -22.18
C GLY A 256 -9.53 -6.32 -21.49
N ALA A 257 -9.57 -6.35 -20.15
CA ALA A 257 -10.06 -7.50 -19.40
C ALA A 257 -11.58 -7.69 -19.58
N PRO A 258 -12.06 -8.91 -19.89
CA PRO A 258 -13.49 -9.22 -20.00
C PRO A 258 -14.15 -9.33 -18.62
N PRO A 259 -15.50 -9.27 -18.53
CA PRO A 259 -16.22 -9.41 -17.27
C PRO A 259 -15.92 -10.72 -16.50
N GLN A 260 -15.63 -11.79 -17.23
CA GLN A 260 -15.33 -13.11 -16.65
C GLN A 260 -14.04 -13.12 -15.82
N ASN A 261 -13.06 -12.24 -16.11
CA ASN A 261 -11.85 -12.08 -15.30
C ASN A 261 -12.22 -11.71 -13.85
N PHE A 262 -13.05 -10.68 -13.69
CA PHE A 262 -13.49 -10.21 -12.38
C PHE A 262 -14.34 -11.26 -11.64
N LEU A 263 -15.17 -12.02 -12.37
CA LEU A 263 -15.89 -13.14 -11.77
C LEU A 263 -14.93 -14.24 -11.28
N ALA A 264 -13.90 -14.56 -12.06
CA ALA A 264 -12.88 -15.53 -11.68
C ALA A 264 -12.12 -15.09 -10.43
N TRP A 265 -11.63 -13.84 -10.38
CA TRP A 265 -10.98 -13.27 -9.19
C TRP A 265 -11.87 -13.31 -7.96
N PHE A 266 -13.17 -13.02 -8.12
CA PHE A 266 -14.14 -13.14 -7.03
C PHE A 266 -14.25 -14.59 -6.53
N VAL A 267 -14.48 -15.54 -7.45
CA VAL A 267 -14.69 -16.96 -7.12
C VAL A 267 -13.43 -17.58 -6.49
N VAL A 268 -12.26 -17.38 -7.10
CA VAL A 268 -10.99 -17.89 -6.56
C VAL A 268 -10.71 -17.28 -5.19
N GLY A 269 -10.94 -15.96 -5.01
CA GLY A 269 -10.83 -15.29 -3.71
C GLY A 269 -11.75 -15.88 -2.64
N VAL A 270 -13.01 -16.18 -2.99
CA VAL A 270 -13.96 -16.86 -2.10
C VAL A 270 -13.44 -18.25 -1.72
N VAL A 271 -12.99 -19.04 -2.69
CA VAL A 271 -12.48 -20.41 -2.47
C VAL A 271 -11.27 -20.38 -1.54
N LEU A 272 -10.27 -19.55 -1.83
CA LEU A 272 -9.08 -19.42 -0.99
C LEU A 272 -9.44 -18.98 0.43
N SER A 273 -10.36 -18.03 0.58
CA SER A 273 -10.82 -17.59 1.89
C SER A 273 -11.53 -18.70 2.68
N ARG A 274 -12.34 -19.53 2.01
CA ARG A 274 -12.98 -20.69 2.64
C ARG A 274 -11.95 -21.72 3.10
N LEU A 275 -10.95 -22.01 2.27
CA LEU A 275 -9.84 -22.91 2.62
C LEU A 275 -9.06 -22.41 3.84
N LEU A 276 -8.68 -21.11 3.84
CA LEU A 276 -8.01 -20.48 4.98
C LEU A 276 -8.84 -20.57 6.26
N GLY A 277 -10.12 -20.20 6.20
CA GLY A 277 -11.00 -20.21 7.37
C GLY A 277 -11.31 -21.61 7.90
N TRP A 278 -11.45 -22.60 7.01
CA TRP A 278 -11.73 -23.98 7.39
C TRP A 278 -10.52 -24.68 8.01
N LEU A 279 -9.35 -24.55 7.40
CA LEU A 279 -8.13 -25.22 7.84
C LEU A 279 -7.42 -24.51 9.00
N ALA A 280 -7.67 -23.20 9.17
CA ALA A 280 -6.95 -22.36 10.12
C ALA A 280 -7.81 -21.22 10.71
N PRO A 281 -8.88 -21.54 11.49
CA PRO A 281 -9.72 -20.54 12.12
C PRO A 281 -8.95 -19.59 13.08
N GLY A 282 -7.79 -20.02 13.60
CA GLY A 282 -6.91 -19.21 14.45
C GLY A 282 -6.32 -17.96 13.78
N LEU A 283 -6.35 -17.86 12.44
CA LEU A 283 -5.89 -16.69 11.70
C LEU A 283 -6.65 -15.41 12.06
N LEU A 284 -7.89 -15.51 12.55
CA LEU A 284 -8.72 -14.36 12.89
C LEU A 284 -8.45 -13.80 14.30
N GLY A 285 -7.60 -14.45 15.10
CA GLY A 285 -7.26 -13.99 16.46
C GLY A 285 -6.40 -12.72 16.49
N ASN A 286 -5.71 -12.40 15.40
CA ASN A 286 -4.91 -11.19 15.23
C ASN A 286 -5.20 -10.62 13.84
N THR A 287 -5.47 -9.33 13.71
CA THR A 287 -5.77 -8.72 12.40
C THR A 287 -4.62 -7.89 11.82
N GLY A 288 -3.42 -8.02 12.37
CA GLY A 288 -2.24 -7.23 12.01
C GLY A 288 -1.89 -7.32 10.54
N PHE A 289 -1.94 -8.51 9.94
CA PHE A 289 -1.60 -8.69 8.53
C PHE A 289 -2.60 -8.08 7.54
N ALA A 290 -3.76 -7.60 8.02
CA ALA A 290 -4.65 -6.77 7.21
C ALA A 290 -3.98 -5.44 6.74
N TRP A 291 -2.88 -5.02 7.37
CA TRP A 291 -2.08 -3.89 6.90
C TRP A 291 -1.42 -4.15 5.55
N ALA A 292 -1.09 -5.39 5.19
CA ALA A 292 -0.53 -5.70 3.87
C ALA A 292 -1.51 -5.30 2.75
N TYR A 293 -2.80 -5.63 2.88
CA TYR A 293 -3.82 -5.20 1.93
C TYR A 293 -3.97 -3.67 1.89
N ARG A 294 -3.91 -3.00 3.05
CA ARG A 294 -4.01 -1.52 3.11
C ARG A 294 -2.81 -0.83 2.47
N LEU A 295 -1.62 -1.42 2.55
CA LEU A 295 -0.45 -0.93 1.82
C LEU A 295 -0.69 -1.04 0.32
N GLU A 296 -1.23 -2.15 -0.18
CA GLU A 296 -1.62 -2.27 -1.59
C GLU A 296 -2.69 -1.25 -1.99
N ALA A 297 -3.72 -1.05 -1.15
CA ALA A 297 -4.78 -0.06 -1.35
C ALA A 297 -4.28 1.39 -1.39
N LEU A 298 -3.06 1.63 -0.91
CA LEU A 298 -2.40 2.92 -0.96
C LEU A 298 -1.50 3.03 -2.21
N PHE A 299 -0.66 2.03 -2.44
CA PHE A 299 0.39 2.09 -3.45
C PHE A 299 -0.05 1.72 -4.87
N VAL A 300 -1.00 0.79 -5.04
CA VAL A 300 -1.50 0.45 -6.39
C VAL A 300 -2.18 1.65 -7.04
N PRO A 301 -3.14 2.35 -6.38
CA PRO A 301 -3.72 3.57 -6.94
C PRO A 301 -2.69 4.66 -7.19
N ALA A 302 -1.73 4.84 -6.28
CA ALA A 302 -0.69 5.85 -6.48
C ALA A 302 0.24 5.53 -7.65
N GLY A 303 0.59 4.26 -7.85
CA GLY A 303 1.34 3.82 -9.02
C GLY A 303 0.58 4.11 -10.33
N LEU A 304 -0.73 3.87 -10.34
CA LEU A 304 -1.60 4.21 -11.48
C LEU A 304 -1.62 5.72 -11.76
N VAL A 305 -1.69 6.55 -10.71
CA VAL A 305 -1.57 8.01 -10.85
C VAL A 305 -0.25 8.41 -11.48
N LEU A 306 0.87 7.85 -11.00
CA LEU A 306 2.21 8.16 -11.50
C LEU A 306 2.39 7.76 -12.97
N LEU A 307 1.63 6.78 -13.46
CA LEU A 307 1.60 6.36 -14.86
C LEU A 307 0.56 7.12 -15.70
N GLY A 308 -0.16 8.08 -15.12
CA GLY A 308 -1.19 8.85 -15.83
C GLY A 308 -2.52 8.12 -16.02
N LEU A 309 -2.73 6.97 -15.37
CA LEU A 309 -3.95 6.16 -15.45
C LEU A 309 -4.99 6.62 -14.42
N TRP A 310 -5.41 7.88 -14.50
CA TRP A 310 -6.28 8.53 -13.50
C TRP A 310 -7.63 7.84 -13.27
N PRO A 311 -8.38 7.41 -14.31
CA PRO A 311 -9.66 6.73 -14.09
C PRO A 311 -9.48 5.43 -13.30
N ALA A 312 -8.46 4.63 -13.64
CA ALA A 312 -8.14 3.41 -12.92
C ALA A 312 -7.69 3.68 -11.49
N ALA A 313 -6.84 4.69 -11.29
CA ALA A 313 -6.40 5.07 -9.95
C ALA A 313 -7.57 5.45 -9.03
N ILE A 314 -8.53 6.23 -9.54
CA ILE A 314 -9.71 6.64 -8.77
C ILE A 314 -10.58 5.43 -8.45
N ILE A 315 -10.93 4.61 -9.44
CA ILE A 315 -11.83 3.47 -9.25
C ILE A 315 -11.18 2.41 -8.34
N CYS A 316 -9.93 2.02 -8.60
CA CYS A 316 -9.17 1.10 -7.75
C CYS A 316 -9.01 1.66 -6.33
N GLY A 317 -8.60 2.92 -6.19
CA GLY A 317 -8.42 3.56 -4.90
C GLY A 317 -9.71 3.63 -4.08
N LEU A 318 -10.82 4.06 -4.68
CA LEU A 318 -12.11 4.14 -4.00
C LEU A 318 -12.62 2.75 -3.61
N THR A 319 -12.57 1.77 -4.51
CA THR A 319 -13.09 0.42 -4.25
C THR A 319 -12.28 -0.31 -3.18
N MET A 320 -10.95 -0.33 -3.29
CA MET A 320 -10.07 -0.96 -2.30
C MET A 320 -10.21 -0.30 -0.93
N ASN A 321 -10.19 1.04 -0.87
CA ASN A 321 -10.28 1.74 0.41
C ASN A 321 -11.68 1.64 1.03
N ALA A 322 -12.76 1.73 0.25
CA ALA A 322 -14.13 1.56 0.76
C ALA A 322 -14.35 0.17 1.37
N LEU A 323 -13.81 -0.89 0.75
CA LEU A 323 -13.88 -2.25 1.27
C LEU A 323 -12.97 -2.44 2.49
N ALA A 324 -11.80 -1.79 2.52
CA ALA A 324 -10.86 -1.82 3.64
C ALA A 324 -11.24 -0.89 4.82
N TRP A 325 -12.19 0.03 4.61
CA TRP A 325 -12.60 1.09 5.54
C TRP A 325 -13.24 0.56 6.83
N ARG A 326 -13.68 -0.70 6.87
CA ARG A 326 -14.32 -1.26 8.08
C ARG A 326 -13.28 -1.73 9.10
N TRP A 327 -12.99 -0.87 10.06
CA TRP A 327 -12.44 -1.28 11.36
C TRP A 327 -13.55 -1.78 12.27
N ASN A 328 -13.30 -2.93 12.91
CA ASN A 328 -14.08 -3.42 14.04
C ASN A 328 -14.11 -2.36 15.16
N LEU A 329 -15.23 -1.66 15.32
CA LEU A 329 -15.57 -0.85 16.49
C LEU A 329 -15.78 -1.71 17.78
N ARG A 330 -15.03 -2.80 17.92
CA ARG A 330 -15.04 -3.68 19.11
C ARG A 330 -13.67 -3.81 19.76
N ILE A 331 -12.82 -2.80 19.64
CA ILE A 331 -11.70 -2.58 20.58
C ILE A 331 -12.08 -1.39 21.47
N GLY A 332 -13.15 -1.61 22.23
CA GLY A 332 -13.59 -0.74 23.30
C GLY A 332 -13.89 -1.63 24.50
N ARG A 333 -12.85 -2.09 25.19
CA ARG A 333 -12.91 -2.47 26.60
C ARG A 333 -11.51 -2.71 27.16
N LYS A 334 -11.24 -1.97 28.24
CA LYS A 334 -10.13 -2.07 29.21
C LYS A 334 -8.78 -1.52 28.78
N ILE A 335 -8.70 -0.19 28.72
CA ILE A 335 -7.59 0.50 29.39
C ILE A 335 -8.07 0.61 30.84
N GLU A 336 -7.65 -0.30 31.71
CA GLU A 336 -7.76 -0.06 33.16
C GLU A 336 -6.80 1.08 33.50
N PRO A 337 -7.23 2.08 34.28
CA PRO A 337 -6.32 3.13 34.72
C PRO A 337 -5.27 2.48 35.61
N VAL A 338 -4.00 2.74 35.30
CA VAL A 338 -2.91 2.46 36.22
C VAL A 338 -3.12 3.37 37.43
N SER A 339 -3.58 2.77 38.53
CA SER A 339 -3.51 3.36 39.87
C SER A 339 -2.13 3.18 40.45
#